data_AF-A0A8I2BFJ4-F1
#
_entry.id   AF-A0A8I2BFJ4-F1
#
_cell.length_a   1.000
_cell.length_b   1.000
_cell.length_c   1.000
_cell.angle_alpha   90.00
_cell.angle_beta   90.00
_cell.angle_gamma   90.00
#
_symmetry.space_group_name_H-M   'P 1'
#
loop_
_entity.id
_entity.type
_entity.pdbx_description
1 polymer ?
#
loop_
_entity_poly.entity_id
_entity_poly.type
_entity_poly.pdbx_seq_one_letter_code
_entity_poly.pdbx_strand_id
1 'polypeptide(L)'
;STQQGIEEQRARVATLKKGLEQCPDDTSKQLLSVADYLVKKSVWVVGGDGWAYDIGYGGLDHVLASGENINALVLDTEVYSNTGGQASKATPLGAVAQFAAGGKRQGKKDLGMISMTYGNIYVAKVSLANPAQCVKAFIEAEAYDGPSLIIAYS
;
A
#
# COMPACT_ATOMS: atom_id res chain seq x y z
N SER A 1 -16.54 -3.21 -0.04
CA SER A 1 -17.26 -3.37 -1.32
C SER A 1 -16.63 -4.52 -2.07
N THR A 2 -17.41 -5.39 -2.71
CA THR A 2 -16.83 -6.47 -3.54
C THR A 2 -16.35 -5.90 -4.88
N GLN A 3 -15.38 -6.57 -5.54
CA GLN A 3 -14.91 -6.20 -6.87
C GLN A 3 -16.08 -6.08 -7.87
N GLN A 4 -17.01 -7.02 -7.83
CA GLN A 4 -18.21 -7.00 -8.68
C GLN A 4 -19.03 -5.72 -8.47
N GLY A 5 -19.25 -5.32 -7.20
CA GLY A 5 -20.00 -4.10 -6.90
C GLY A 5 -19.33 -2.83 -7.40
N ILE A 6 -17.99 -2.79 -7.45
CA ILE A 6 -17.22 -1.67 -8.01
C ILE A 6 -17.43 -1.58 -9.53
N GLU A 7 -17.37 -2.70 -10.25
CA GLU A 7 -17.59 -2.70 -11.70
C GLU A 7 -19.03 -2.33 -12.07
N GLU A 8 -20.01 -2.83 -11.33
CA GLU A 8 -21.41 -2.42 -11.49
C GLU A 8 -21.59 -0.91 -11.24
N GLN A 9 -20.92 -0.37 -10.22
CA GLN A 9 -20.95 1.06 -9.93
C GLN A 9 -20.31 1.89 -11.05
N ARG A 10 -19.20 1.43 -11.64
CA ARG A 10 -18.59 2.09 -12.81
C ARG A 10 -19.56 2.13 -14.00
N ALA A 11 -20.29 1.03 -14.26
CA ALA A 11 -21.30 1.00 -15.32
C ALA A 11 -22.45 1.99 -15.05
N ARG A 12 -22.92 2.09 -13.80
CA ARG A 12 -23.92 3.09 -13.38
C ARG A 12 -23.42 4.52 -13.56
N VAL A 13 -22.20 4.81 -13.15
CA VAL A 13 -21.58 6.14 -13.32
C VAL A 13 -21.39 6.48 -14.80
N ALA A 14 -20.98 5.52 -15.64
CA ALA A 14 -20.88 5.74 -17.08
C ALA A 14 -22.24 6.09 -17.71
N THR A 15 -23.32 5.46 -17.24
CA THR A 15 -24.69 5.76 -17.68
C THR A 15 -25.13 7.14 -17.20
N LEU A 16 -24.87 7.47 -15.94
CA LEU A 16 -25.14 8.79 -15.36
C LEU A 16 -24.46 9.90 -16.18
N LYS A 17 -23.17 9.77 -16.48
CA LYS A 17 -22.40 10.79 -17.23
C LYS A 17 -23.02 11.06 -18.60
N LYS A 18 -23.41 10.02 -19.34
CA LYS A 18 -24.10 10.16 -20.65
C LYS A 18 -25.43 10.93 -20.53
N GLY A 19 -26.16 10.74 -19.44
CA GLY A 19 -27.39 11.51 -19.17
C GLY A 19 -27.08 12.98 -18.85
N LEU A 20 -26.10 13.24 -18.00
CA LEU A 20 -25.69 14.58 -17.60
C LEU A 20 -25.19 15.44 -18.77
N GLU A 21 -24.50 14.84 -19.75
CA GLU A 21 -24.04 15.53 -20.95
C GLU A 21 -25.18 16.08 -21.82
N GLN A 22 -26.38 15.53 -21.71
CA GLN A 22 -27.57 15.98 -22.46
C GLN A 22 -28.33 17.10 -21.75
N CYS A 23 -27.96 17.42 -20.50
CA CYS A 23 -28.61 18.41 -19.67
C CYS A 23 -27.77 19.70 -19.62
N PRO A 24 -28.28 20.85 -20.10
CA PRO A 24 -27.50 22.09 -20.20
C PRO A 24 -27.41 22.89 -18.89
N ASP A 25 -28.13 22.46 -17.84
CA ASP A 25 -28.18 23.17 -16.57
C ASP A 25 -26.86 23.08 -15.79
N ASP A 26 -26.60 24.07 -14.94
CA ASP A 26 -25.33 24.17 -14.23
C ASP A 26 -25.16 23.09 -13.16
N THR A 27 -26.25 22.56 -12.61
CA THR A 27 -26.19 21.46 -11.63
C THR A 27 -25.66 20.19 -12.29
N SER A 28 -26.14 19.88 -13.50
CA SER A 28 -25.66 18.73 -14.28
C SER A 28 -24.17 18.83 -14.61
N LYS A 29 -23.67 20.04 -14.96
CA LYS A 29 -22.23 20.27 -15.19
C LYS A 29 -21.40 20.08 -13.93
N GLN A 30 -21.88 20.59 -12.79
CA GLN A 30 -21.21 20.41 -11.51
C GLN A 30 -21.14 18.93 -11.12
N LEU A 31 -22.25 18.19 -11.23
CA LEU A 31 -22.27 16.77 -10.93
C LEU A 31 -21.36 15.98 -11.88
N LEU A 32 -21.34 16.31 -13.18
CA LEU A 32 -20.48 15.68 -14.16
C LEU A 32 -18.99 15.79 -13.76
N SER A 33 -18.57 16.92 -13.21
CA SER A 33 -17.19 17.15 -12.77
C SER A 33 -16.74 16.27 -11.60
N VAL A 34 -17.69 15.75 -10.81
CA VAL A 34 -17.41 14.93 -9.61
C VAL A 34 -17.98 13.50 -9.70
N ALA A 35 -18.67 13.15 -10.78
CA ALA A 35 -19.38 11.87 -10.91
C ALA A 35 -18.46 10.65 -10.73
N ASP A 36 -17.18 10.75 -11.12
CA ASP A 36 -16.22 9.65 -10.99
C ASP A 36 -15.84 9.34 -9.52
N TYR A 37 -16.14 10.23 -8.58
CA TYR A 37 -15.97 10.01 -7.14
C TYR A 37 -17.09 9.16 -6.52
N LEU A 38 -18.17 8.89 -7.25
CA LEU A 38 -19.23 7.96 -6.84
C LEU A 38 -18.76 6.48 -6.91
N VAL A 39 -17.57 6.23 -7.46
CA VAL A 39 -16.91 4.92 -7.44
C VAL A 39 -15.87 4.93 -6.32
N LYS A 40 -15.98 4.00 -5.36
CA LYS A 40 -14.97 3.82 -4.29
C LYS A 40 -13.58 3.70 -4.92
N LYS A 41 -12.61 4.43 -4.38
CA LYS A 41 -11.20 4.35 -4.78
C LYS A 41 -10.44 3.47 -3.80
N SER A 42 -9.40 2.82 -4.29
CA SER A 42 -8.43 2.09 -3.48
C SER A 42 -7.15 2.93 -3.45
N VAL A 43 -6.74 3.36 -2.26
CA VAL A 43 -5.56 4.21 -2.07
C VAL A 43 -4.37 3.32 -1.73
N TRP A 44 -3.32 3.45 -2.54
CA TRP A 44 -2.09 2.68 -2.39
C TRP A 44 -0.87 3.59 -2.21
N VAL A 45 -0.03 3.25 -1.25
CA VAL A 45 1.30 3.82 -1.08
C VAL A 45 2.31 2.72 -1.36
N VAL A 46 3.18 2.93 -2.34
CA VAL A 46 4.15 1.93 -2.79
C VAL A 46 5.55 2.48 -2.62
N GLY A 47 6.44 1.71 -2.00
CA GLY A 47 7.84 2.10 -1.84
C GLY A 47 8.73 0.94 -1.44
N GLY A 48 10.05 1.18 -1.49
CA GLY A 48 11.05 0.20 -1.11
C GLY A 48 11.33 0.15 0.40
N ASP A 49 12.19 -0.78 0.83
CA ASP A 49 12.57 -0.90 2.24
C ASP A 49 13.26 0.35 2.80
N GLY A 50 14.08 1.05 2.01
CA GLY A 50 14.72 2.28 2.47
C GLY A 50 13.75 3.43 2.77
N TRP A 51 12.58 3.44 2.13
CA TRP A 51 11.51 4.37 2.52
C TRP A 51 10.82 3.88 3.78
N ALA A 52 10.31 2.64 3.77
CA ALA A 52 9.42 2.16 4.83
C ALA A 52 10.12 1.91 6.18
N TYR A 53 11.37 1.44 6.16
CA TYR A 53 12.10 1.10 7.37
C TYR A 53 12.89 2.28 7.94
N ASP A 54 13.35 3.18 7.07
CA ASP A 54 14.25 4.29 7.39
C ASP A 54 13.59 5.67 7.29
N ILE A 55 13.73 6.38 6.16
CA ILE A 55 13.44 7.81 6.07
C ILE A 55 11.94 8.13 6.16
N GLY A 56 11.10 7.25 5.61
CA GLY A 56 9.65 7.40 5.59
C GLY A 56 8.94 6.73 6.76
N TYR A 57 9.67 6.01 7.63
CA TYR A 57 9.07 5.21 8.69
C TYR A 57 8.17 6.03 9.63
N GLY A 58 8.63 7.21 10.08
CA GLY A 58 7.82 8.03 11.00
C GLY A 58 6.50 8.49 10.37
N GLY A 59 6.49 8.78 9.07
CA GLY A 59 5.26 9.11 8.34
C GLY A 59 4.38 7.89 8.11
N LEU A 60 4.98 6.75 7.72
CA LEU A 60 4.27 5.49 7.53
C LEU A 60 3.58 5.03 8.82
N ASP A 61 4.31 5.04 9.94
CA ASP A 61 3.80 4.71 11.27
C ASP A 61 2.59 5.59 11.64
N HIS A 62 2.71 6.91 11.46
CA HIS A 62 1.63 7.85 11.75
C HIS A 62 0.38 7.61 10.86
N VAL A 63 0.59 7.39 9.56
CA VAL A 63 -0.51 7.14 8.61
C VAL A 63 -1.21 5.81 8.95
N LEU A 64 -0.46 4.75 9.23
CA LEU A 64 -1.07 3.47 9.61
C LEU A 64 -1.76 3.55 10.98
N ALA A 65 -1.23 4.34 11.93
CA ALA A 65 -1.85 4.54 13.23
C ALA A 65 -3.16 5.36 13.16
N SER A 66 -3.39 6.12 12.09
CA SER A 66 -4.59 6.95 11.93
C SER A 66 -5.90 6.17 11.86
N GLY A 67 -5.84 4.89 11.46
CA GLY A 67 -7.02 4.05 11.25
C GLY A 67 -7.73 4.29 9.90
N GLU A 68 -7.23 5.19 9.06
CA GLU A 68 -7.79 5.46 7.75
C GLU A 68 -7.61 4.27 6.78
N ASN A 69 -8.55 4.12 5.84
CA ASN A 69 -8.54 3.02 4.86
C ASN A 69 -7.48 3.28 3.77
N ILE A 70 -6.28 2.75 4.00
CA ILE A 70 -5.12 2.91 3.10
C ILE A 70 -4.31 1.62 3.03
N ASN A 71 -3.80 1.30 1.83
CA ASN A 71 -2.96 0.14 1.60
C ASN A 71 -1.50 0.57 1.38
N ALA A 72 -0.58 0.07 2.20
CA ALA A 72 0.85 0.26 2.03
C ALA A 72 1.49 -1.03 1.48
N LEU A 73 2.21 -0.93 0.37
CA LEU A 73 3.02 -2.01 -0.20
C LEU A 73 4.49 -1.65 -0.09
N VAL A 74 5.23 -2.46 0.67
CA VAL A 74 6.67 -2.36 0.82
C VAL A 74 7.34 -3.45 -0.01
N LEU A 75 8.12 -3.02 -1.00
CA LEU A 75 8.98 -3.90 -1.80
C LEU A 75 10.35 -3.99 -1.10
N ASP A 76 10.54 -5.06 -0.35
CA ASP A 76 11.67 -5.22 0.56
C ASP A 76 12.82 -5.96 -0.12
N THR A 77 13.74 -5.19 -0.71
CA THR A 77 15.00 -5.68 -1.29
C THR A 77 16.13 -5.78 -0.28
N GLU A 78 15.85 -5.41 0.98
CA GLU A 78 16.76 -5.39 2.12
C GLU A 78 18.01 -4.50 1.96
N VAL A 79 18.05 -3.64 0.94
CA VAL A 79 19.09 -2.64 0.68
C VAL A 79 18.49 -1.45 -0.07
N TYR A 80 19.18 -0.32 -0.08
CA TYR A 80 18.83 0.80 -0.96
C TYR A 80 19.29 0.50 -2.38
N SER A 81 18.49 -0.29 -3.09
CA SER A 81 18.83 -0.83 -4.41
C SER A 81 19.19 0.27 -5.42
N ASN A 82 18.36 1.30 -5.55
CA ASN A 82 18.53 2.34 -6.57
C ASN A 82 19.81 3.17 -6.45
N THR A 83 20.31 3.40 -5.22
CA THR A 83 21.45 4.28 -4.97
C THR A 83 22.78 3.53 -4.87
N GLY A 84 22.81 2.23 -5.19
CA GLY A 84 24.04 1.43 -5.21
C GLY A 84 24.18 0.41 -4.08
N GLY A 85 23.06 0.02 -3.44
CA GLY A 85 23.04 -1.07 -2.46
C GLY A 85 23.60 -0.66 -1.10
N GLN A 86 23.19 0.51 -0.59
CA GLN A 86 23.46 0.89 0.79
C GLN A 86 22.68 0.02 1.78
N ALA A 87 23.29 -0.24 2.93
CA ALA A 87 22.60 -0.90 4.04
C ALA A 87 21.41 -0.04 4.52
N SER A 88 20.27 -0.70 4.72
CA SER A 88 19.05 -0.15 5.31
C SER A 88 18.83 -0.74 6.71
N LYS A 89 17.85 -0.22 7.46
CA LYS A 89 17.36 -0.91 8.66
C LYS A 89 16.69 -2.26 8.35
N ALA A 90 16.34 -2.52 7.08
CA ALA A 90 15.82 -3.80 6.62
C ALA A 90 16.92 -4.81 6.26
N THR A 91 18.17 -4.39 6.10
CA THR A 91 19.30 -5.31 5.81
C THR A 91 19.44 -6.37 6.93
N PRO A 92 19.64 -7.67 6.61
CA PRO A 92 19.78 -8.73 7.61
C PRO A 92 21.09 -8.64 8.40
N LEU A 93 21.14 -9.35 9.54
CA LEU A 93 22.38 -9.55 10.29
C LEU A 93 23.42 -10.25 9.42
N GLY A 94 24.65 -9.73 9.39
CA GLY A 94 25.76 -10.30 8.64
C GLY A 94 25.78 -10.01 7.13
N ALA A 95 24.70 -9.44 6.57
CA ALA A 95 24.68 -9.09 5.15
C ALA A 95 25.67 -7.96 4.83
N VAL A 96 26.38 -8.10 3.72
CA VAL A 96 27.36 -7.12 3.23
C VAL A 96 26.67 -6.17 2.26
N ALA A 97 26.78 -4.87 2.53
CA ALA A 97 26.22 -3.79 1.72
C ALA A 97 27.11 -2.54 1.88
N GLN A 98 26.89 -1.48 1.10
CA GLN A 98 27.61 -0.22 1.36
C GLN A 98 27.26 0.29 2.76
N PHE A 99 28.26 0.83 3.48
CA PHE A 99 28.20 1.15 4.91
C PHE A 99 28.07 -0.06 5.87
N ALA A 100 28.07 -1.28 5.35
CA ALA A 100 28.11 -2.54 6.10
C ALA A 100 29.13 -3.52 5.50
N ALA A 101 30.34 -3.04 5.16
CA ALA A 101 31.36 -3.84 4.49
C ALA A 101 31.82 -5.07 5.31
N GLY A 102 31.85 -4.95 6.64
CA GLY A 102 32.13 -6.06 7.56
C GLY A 102 30.90 -6.89 7.94
N GLY A 103 29.80 -6.76 7.19
CA GLY A 103 28.49 -7.28 7.55
C GLY A 103 27.74 -6.36 8.51
N LYS A 104 26.42 -6.25 8.36
CA LYS A 104 25.58 -5.48 9.28
C LYS A 104 25.56 -6.14 10.66
N ARG A 105 25.82 -5.37 11.72
CA ARG A 105 25.93 -5.88 13.10
C ARG A 105 24.58 -6.07 13.80
N GLN A 106 23.54 -5.36 13.36
CA GLN A 106 22.21 -5.41 13.95
C GLN A 106 21.28 -6.28 13.10
N GLY A 107 20.34 -6.95 13.76
CA GLY A 107 19.25 -7.66 13.10
C GLY A 107 18.39 -6.74 12.21
N LYS A 108 17.64 -7.36 11.30
CA LYS A 108 16.61 -6.68 10.51
C LYS A 108 15.57 -6.10 11.46
N LYS A 109 15.21 -4.83 11.28
CA LYS A 109 14.06 -4.22 11.98
C LYS A 109 12.80 -4.97 11.56
N ASP A 110 11.99 -5.42 12.52
CA ASP A 110 10.75 -6.13 12.21
C ASP A 110 9.58 -5.15 12.07
N LEU A 111 9.43 -4.57 10.88
CA LEU A 111 8.38 -3.59 10.59
C LEU A 111 6.99 -4.19 10.78
N GLY A 112 6.78 -5.45 10.33
CA GLY A 112 5.50 -6.12 10.48
C GLY A 112 5.13 -6.32 11.95
N MET A 113 6.09 -6.75 12.78
CA MET A 113 5.83 -6.93 14.20
C MET A 113 5.56 -5.62 14.93
N ILE A 114 6.26 -4.54 14.58
CA ILE A 114 5.97 -3.21 15.14
C ILE A 114 4.55 -2.77 14.76
N SER A 115 4.16 -2.87 13.49
CA SER A 115 2.81 -2.49 13.04
C SER A 115 1.70 -3.33 13.68
N MET A 116 1.94 -4.61 13.95
CA MET A 116 0.97 -5.46 14.64
C MET A 116 0.69 -5.02 16.09
N THR A 117 1.57 -4.25 16.74
CA THR A 117 1.35 -3.78 18.12
C THR A 117 0.15 -2.85 18.27
N TYR A 118 -0.29 -2.20 17.19
CA TYR A 118 -1.48 -1.35 17.19
C TYR A 118 -2.79 -2.15 17.28
N GLY A 119 -2.80 -3.42 16.85
CA GLY A 119 -3.96 -4.32 16.92
C GLY A 119 -5.07 -4.06 15.88
N ASN A 120 -5.05 -2.93 15.19
CA ASN A 120 -6.03 -2.54 14.16
C ASN A 120 -5.42 -2.31 12.77
N ILE A 121 -4.17 -2.73 12.54
CA ILE A 121 -3.52 -2.70 11.23
C ILE A 121 -3.52 -4.12 10.67
N TYR A 122 -4.04 -4.31 9.47
CA TYR A 122 -3.86 -5.57 8.73
C TYR A 122 -2.41 -5.67 8.28
N VAL A 123 -1.70 -6.73 8.66
CA VAL A 123 -0.28 -6.92 8.32
C VAL A 123 -0.08 -8.26 7.64
N ALA A 124 0.53 -8.25 6.45
CA ALA A 124 0.91 -9.46 5.74
C ALA A 124 2.36 -9.38 5.24
N LYS A 125 3.09 -10.49 5.38
CA LYS A 125 4.37 -10.69 4.71
C LYS A 125 4.17 -11.72 3.60
N VAL A 126 4.66 -11.40 2.40
CA VAL A 126 4.40 -12.19 1.19
C VAL A 126 5.68 -12.42 0.39
N SER A 127 5.67 -13.45 -0.46
CA SER A 127 6.72 -13.75 -1.42
C SER A 127 6.10 -14.40 -2.64
N LEU A 128 6.49 -13.96 -3.85
CA LEU A 128 6.01 -14.54 -5.11
C LEU A 128 6.39 -16.02 -5.29
N ALA A 129 7.25 -16.58 -4.43
CA ALA A 129 7.45 -18.01 -4.33
C ALA A 129 6.17 -18.78 -3.93
N ASN A 130 5.21 -18.12 -3.28
CA ASN A 130 3.86 -18.63 -3.03
C ASN A 130 2.79 -17.66 -3.59
N PRO A 131 2.49 -17.73 -4.90
CA PRO A 131 1.54 -16.82 -5.55
C PRO A 131 0.14 -16.86 -4.95
N ALA A 132 -0.31 -18.03 -4.49
CA ALA A 132 -1.63 -18.19 -3.88
C ALA A 132 -1.76 -17.38 -2.58
N GLN A 133 -0.73 -17.41 -1.72
CA GLN A 133 -0.70 -16.60 -0.51
C GLN A 133 -0.57 -15.11 -0.82
N CYS A 134 0.23 -14.72 -1.83
CA CYS A 134 0.30 -13.33 -2.28
C CYS A 134 -1.08 -12.80 -2.68
N VAL A 135 -1.78 -13.50 -3.59
CA VAL A 135 -3.12 -13.07 -4.05
C VAL A 135 -4.09 -12.96 -2.88
N LYS A 136 -4.09 -13.95 -1.99
CA LYS A 136 -4.92 -13.93 -0.78
C LYS A 136 -4.65 -12.69 0.08
N ALA A 137 -3.38 -12.39 0.35
CA ALA A 137 -3.00 -11.27 1.20
C ALA A 137 -3.40 -9.91 0.61
N PHE A 138 -3.31 -9.74 -0.71
CA PHE A 138 -3.76 -8.52 -1.40
C PHE A 138 -5.28 -8.35 -1.36
N ILE A 139 -6.03 -9.44 -1.54
CA ILE A 139 -7.50 -9.42 -1.43
C ILE A 139 -7.94 -9.08 0.00
N GLU A 140 -7.33 -9.71 1.01
CA GLU A 140 -7.63 -9.46 2.41
C GLU A 140 -7.27 -8.03 2.83
N ALA A 141 -6.11 -7.51 2.39
CA ALA A 141 -5.68 -6.13 2.64
C ALA A 141 -6.64 -5.09 2.04
N GLU A 142 -7.05 -5.26 0.78
CA GLU A 142 -7.96 -4.32 0.11
C GLU A 142 -9.37 -4.35 0.71
N ALA A 143 -9.81 -5.54 1.12
CA ALA A 143 -11.12 -5.72 1.75
C ALA A 143 -11.18 -5.21 3.19
N TYR A 144 -10.04 -5.08 3.87
CA TYR A 144 -9.95 -4.57 5.23
C TYR A 144 -10.40 -3.11 5.29
N ASP A 145 -11.32 -2.79 6.21
CA ASP A 145 -11.81 -1.42 6.38
C ASP A 145 -10.95 -0.64 7.38
N GLY A 146 -9.71 -0.37 6.95
CA GLY A 146 -8.71 0.28 7.79
C GLY A 146 -7.32 0.22 7.15
N PRO A 147 -6.27 0.48 7.92
CA PRO A 147 -4.91 0.49 7.44
C PRO A 147 -4.38 -0.92 7.18
N SER A 148 -3.76 -1.11 6.03
CA SER A 148 -3.17 -2.37 5.58
C SER A 148 -1.70 -2.20 5.21
N LEU A 149 -0.85 -3.13 5.63
CA LEU A 149 0.58 -3.18 5.33
C LEU A 149 0.95 -4.54 4.73
N ILE A 150 1.41 -4.55 3.49
CA ILE A 150 1.97 -5.71 2.81
C ILE A 150 3.48 -5.52 2.66
N ILE A 151 4.26 -6.45 3.20
CA ILE A 151 5.72 -6.49 3.04
C ILE A 151 6.04 -7.64 2.10
N ALA A 152 6.41 -7.31 0.87
CA ALA A 152 6.77 -8.27 -0.17
C ALA A 152 8.28 -8.42 -0.27
N TYR A 153 8.79 -9.63 -0.14
CA TYR A 153 10.20 -9.92 -0.45
C TYR A 153 10.44 -9.73 -1.95
N SER A 154 11.45 -8.93 -2.32
CA SER A 154 11.76 -8.53 -3.70
C SER A 154 13.23 -8.65 -4.05
#